data_AF-A0A345ZRG4-F1
#
_entry.id   AF-A0A345ZRG4-F1
#
_cell.length_a   1.000
_cell.length_b   1.000
_cell.length_c   1.000
_cell.angle_alpha   90.00
_cell.angle_beta   90.00
_cell.angle_gamma   90.00
#
_symmetry.space_group_name_H-M   'P 1'
#
loop_
_entity.id
_entity.type
_entity.pdbx_description
1 polymer ?
#
loop_
_entity_poly.entity_id
_entity_poly.type
_entity_poly.pdbx_seq_one_letter_code
_entity_poly.pdbx_strand_id
1 'polypeptide(L)' 'MSDPVRGTFRQRYDELETRREALVARLRGLGGATAQHPGYKRALKLLNDTFRKSKLAQRLAVLEAAAWLIDILEKLSTTL' A
#
# COMPACT_ATOMS: atom_id res chain seq x y z
N MET A 1 -27.17 -21.95 10.26
CA MET A 1 -25.88 -22.00 10.99
C MET A 1 -24.81 -21.50 10.04
N SER A 2 -24.41 -20.24 10.16
CA SER A 2 -23.45 -19.60 9.23
C SER A 2 -22.03 -19.92 9.67
N ASP A 3 -21.22 -20.49 8.77
CA ASP A 3 -19.83 -20.86 9.05
C ASP A 3 -19.00 -19.66 9.56
N PRO A 4 -18.43 -19.71 10.79
CA PRO A 4 -17.65 -18.60 11.36
C PRO A 4 -16.33 -18.34 10.62
N VAL A 5 -15.88 -19.31 9.82
CA VAL A 5 -14.62 -19.22 9.05
C VAL A 5 -14.73 -18.21 7.91
N ARG A 6 -15.91 -18.04 7.28
CA ARG A 6 -16.05 -17.13 6.12
C ARG A 6 -16.00 -15.64 6.52
N GLY A 7 -16.43 -15.31 7.73
CA GLY A 7 -16.40 -13.92 8.24
C GLY A 7 -14.99 -13.37 8.41
N THR A 8 -14.06 -14.19 8.89
CA THR A 8 -12.67 -13.77 9.18
C THR A 8 -11.84 -13.52 7.92
N PHE A 9 -12.05 -14.29 6.85
CA PHE A 9 -11.32 -14.09 5.58
C PHE A 9 -11.74 -12.79 4.87
N ARG A 10 -13.04 -12.50 4.85
CA ARG A 10 -13.55 -11.26 4.26
C ARG A 10 -13.06 -10.05 5.05
N GLN A 11 -13.14 -10.12 6.38
CA GLN A 11 -12.64 -9.06 7.25
C GLN A 11 -11.15 -8.78 7.03
N ARG A 12 -10.29 -9.81 6.98
CA ARG A 12 -8.85 -9.64 6.69
C ARG A 12 -8.60 -9.03 5.32
N TYR A 13 -9.42 -9.38 4.33
CA TYR A 13 -9.33 -8.78 3.00
C TYR A 13 -9.64 -7.28 3.06
N ASP A 14 -10.76 -6.92 3.70
CA ASP A 14 -11.23 -5.55 3.82
C ASP A 14 -10.23 -4.68 4.63
N GLU A 15 -9.61 -5.24 5.67
CA GLU A 15 -8.53 -4.60 6.44
C GLU A 15 -7.31 -4.29 5.56
N LEU A 16 -6.87 -5.25 4.73
CA LEU A 16 -5.72 -5.05 3.83
C LEU A 16 -6.04 -4.03 2.73
N GLU A 17 -7.27 -4.03 2.21
CA GLU A 17 -7.72 -3.06 1.21
C GLU A 17 -7.77 -1.64 1.81
N THR A 18 -8.32 -1.52 3.02
CA THR A 18 -8.33 -0.24 3.76
C THR A 18 -6.92 0.29 3.97
N ARG A 19 -5.98 -0.58 4.37
CA ARG A 19 -4.56 -0.20 4.52
C ARG A 19 -3.93 0.20 3.20
N ARG A 20 -4.25 -0.48 2.09
CA ARG A 20 -3.79 -0.10 0.74
C ARG A 20 -4.28 1.30 0.38
N GLU A 21 -5.55 1.60 0.61
CA GLU A 21 -6.14 2.91 0.31
C GLU A 21 -5.50 4.03 1.12
N ALA A 22 -5.26 3.80 2.41
CA ALA A 22 -4.53 4.74 3.25
C ALA A 22 -3.11 5.03 2.72
N LEU A 23 -2.36 4.01 2.29
CA LEU A 23 -1.04 4.19 1.70
C LEU A 23 -1.09 4.93 0.35
N VAL A 24 -2.10 4.67 -0.49
CA VAL A 24 -2.29 5.42 -1.75
C VAL A 24 -2.61 6.89 -1.47
N ALA A 25 -3.46 7.18 -0.49
CA ALA A 25 -3.79 8.54 -0.09
C ALA A 25 -2.54 9.27 0.43
N ARG A 26 -1.78 8.63 1.32
CA ARG A 26 -0.50 9.14 1.85
C ARG A 26 0.50 9.46 0.73
N LEU A 27 0.71 8.52 -0.18
CA LEU A 27 1.60 8.72 -1.33
C LEU A 27 1.13 9.88 -2.23
N ARG A 28 -0.17 10.00 -2.51
CA ARG A 28 -0.72 11.12 -3.29
C ARG A 28 -0.54 12.46 -2.59
N GLY A 29 -0.63 12.48 -1.27
CA GLY A 29 -0.38 13.67 -0.44
C GLY A 29 1.03 14.22 -0.57
N LEU A 30 2.03 13.41 -0.96
CA LEU A 30 3.41 13.87 -1.14
C LEU A 30 3.57 14.84 -2.30
N GLY A 31 2.73 14.75 -3.34
CA GLY A 31 2.63 15.71 -4.44
C GLY A 31 3.95 16.15 -5.11
N GLY A 32 3.85 17.16 -5.97
CA GLY A 32 4.98 17.98 -6.43
C GLY A 32 6.20 17.23 -6.99
N ALA A 33 7.40 17.62 -6.53
CA ALA A 33 8.68 17.06 -6.96
C ALA A 33 8.81 15.55 -6.67
N THR A 34 8.19 15.07 -5.59
CA THR A 34 8.19 13.65 -5.21
C THR A 34 7.52 12.78 -6.26
N ALA A 35 6.49 13.29 -6.97
CA ALA A 35 5.82 12.57 -8.05
C ALA A 35 6.73 12.26 -9.25
N GLN A 36 7.81 13.03 -9.43
CA GLN A 36 8.81 12.79 -10.47
C GLN A 36 9.84 11.73 -10.06
N HIS A 37 9.96 11.44 -8.76
CA HIS A 37 10.91 10.45 -8.27
C HIS A 37 10.52 9.03 -8.73
N PRO A 38 11.46 8.21 -9.24
CA PRO A 38 11.17 6.85 -9.69
C PRO A 38 10.51 5.98 -8.60
N GLY A 39 10.87 6.21 -7.34
CA GLY A 39 10.26 5.55 -6.18
C GLY A 39 8.76 5.78 -6.05
N TYR A 40 8.23 6.94 -6.48
CA TYR A 40 6.80 7.22 -6.46
C TYR A 40 6.03 6.26 -7.38
N LYS A 41 6.49 6.12 -8.63
CA LYS A 41 5.91 5.16 -9.59
C LYS A 41 6.05 3.72 -9.09
N ARG A 42 7.15 3.40 -8.42
CA ARG A 42 7.37 2.06 -7.85
C ARG A 42 6.40 1.76 -6.70
N ALA A 43 6.17 2.71 -5.80
CA ALA A 43 5.19 2.60 -4.72
C ALA A 43 3.76 2.41 -5.27
N LEU A 44 3.37 3.18 -6.30
CA LEU A 44 2.09 2.98 -7.00
C LEU A 44 1.97 1.58 -7.63
N LYS A 45 3.04 1.06 -8.24
CA LYS A 45 3.04 -0.30 -8.81
C LYS A 45 2.93 -1.39 -7.72
N LEU A 46 3.52 -1.19 -6.55
CA LEU A 46 3.33 -2.10 -5.41
C LEU A 46 1.86 -2.10 -4.97
N LEU A 47 1.29 -0.91 -4.72
CA LEU A 47 -0.05 -0.76 -4.19
C LEU A 47 -1.16 -1.16 -5.17
N ASN A 48 -1.07 -0.79 -6.45
CA ASN A 48 -2.19 -0.96 -7.38
C ASN A 48 -2.10 -2.24 -8.23
N ASP A 49 -0.90 -2.74 -8.49
CA ASP A 49 -0.69 -3.89 -9.37
C ASP A 49 -0.25 -5.12 -8.56
N THR A 50 0.89 -5.01 -7.88
CA THR A 50 1.49 -6.14 -7.15
C THR A 50 0.57 -6.65 -6.04
N PHE A 51 -0.04 -5.74 -5.27
CA PHE A 51 -1.00 -6.09 -4.22
C PHE A 51 -2.20 -6.88 -4.77
N ARG A 52 -2.81 -6.39 -5.86
CA ARG A 52 -4.02 -7.02 -6.45
C ARG A 52 -3.74 -8.42 -6.98
N LYS A 53 -2.55 -8.62 -7.55
CA LYS A 53 -2.09 -9.93 -8.08
C LYS A 53 -1.57 -10.89 -7.01
N SER A 54 -1.32 -10.41 -5.79
CA SER A 54 -0.71 -11.20 -4.72
C SER A 54 -1.73 -12.02 -3.93
N LYS A 55 -1.28 -13.17 -3.40
CA LYS A 55 -2.03 -13.97 -2.42
C LYS A 55 -2.16 -13.19 -1.09
N LEU A 56 -3.16 -13.52 -0.27
CA LEU A 56 -3.47 -12.82 0.97
C LEU A 56 -2.23 -12.62 1.89
N ALA A 57 -1.42 -13.66 2.09
CA ALA A 57 -0.20 -13.56 2.90
C ALA A 57 0.86 -12.64 2.28
N GLN A 58 0.98 -12.62 0.95
CA GLN A 58 1.92 -11.76 0.22
C GLN A 58 1.45 -10.30 0.20
N ARG A 59 0.14 -10.05 0.23
CA ARG A 59 -0.42 -8.70 0.26
C ARG A 59 0.09 -7.89 1.45
N LEU A 60 0.19 -8.51 2.63
CA LEU A 60 0.77 -7.85 3.80
C LEU A 60 2.22 -7.42 3.53
N ALA A 61 3.07 -8.32 3.00
CA ALA A 61 4.45 -7.99 2.66
C ALA A 61 4.55 -6.87 1.60
N VAL A 62 3.65 -6.85 0.62
CA VAL A 62 3.57 -5.77 -0.37
C VAL A 62 3.19 -4.44 0.28
N LEU A 63 2.28 -4.43 1.25
CA LEU A 63 1.91 -3.23 1.99
C LEU A 63 3.08 -2.71 2.84
N GLU A 64 3.81 -3.58 3.53
CA GLU A 64 5.00 -3.19 4.31
C GLU A 64 6.10 -2.60 3.41
N ALA A 65 6.39 -3.25 2.29
CA ALA A 65 7.36 -2.75 1.33
C ALA A 65 6.96 -1.38 0.73
N ALA A 66 5.66 -1.20 0.43
CA ALA A 66 5.15 0.07 -0.05
C ALA A 66 5.21 1.16 1.03
N ALA A 67 4.86 0.84 2.28
CA ALA A 67 4.92 1.76 3.41
C ALA A 67 6.36 2.25 3.65
N TRP A 68 7.32 1.34 3.72
CA TRP A 68 8.75 1.69 3.86
C TRP A 68 9.24 2.60 2.73
N LEU A 69 8.84 2.31 1.48
CA LEU A 69 9.22 3.16 0.35
C LEU A 69 8.59 4.56 0.44
N ILE A 70 7.34 4.66 0.88
CA ILE A 70 6.66 5.95 1.13
C ILE A 70 7.40 6.73 2.23
N ASP A 71 7.81 6.08 3.32
CA ASP A 71 8.58 6.73 4.40
C ASP A 71 9.90 7.31 3.90
N ILE A 72 10.57 6.64 2.95
CA ILE A 72 11.79 7.17 2.32
C ILE A 72 11.47 8.38 1.45
N LEU A 73 10.43 8.30 0.62
CA LEU A 73 10.02 9.41 -0.25
C LEU A 73 9.64 10.65 0.55
N GLU A 74 8.98 10.48 1.69
CA GLU A 74 8.68 11.55 2.63
C GLU A 74 9.94 12.23 3.13
N LYS A 75 10.90 11.47 3.65
CA LYS A 75 12.17 12.01 4.16
C LYS A 75 12.96 12.76 3.08
N LEU A 76 12.96 12.25 1.85
CA LEU A 76 13.60 12.92 0.72
C LEU A 76 12.88 14.22 0.36
N SER A 77 11.56 14.25 0.43
CA SER A 77 10.75 15.45 0.13
C SER A 77 10.93 16.56 1.16
N THR A 78 11.23 16.23 2.43
CA THR A 78 11.51 17.22 3.49
C THR A 78 12.94 17.77 3.42
N THR A 79 13.84 17.09 2.71
CA THR A 79 15.25 17.48 2.59
C THR A 79 15.55 18.31 1.33
N LEU A 80 14.60 18.37 0.39
CA LEU A 80 14.66 19.17 -0.85
C LEU A 80 13.97 20.53 -0.66
#